data_AF-A0A356XGI8-F1
#
_entry.id   AF-A0A356XGI8-F1
#
_cell.length_a   1.000
_cell.length_b   1.000
_cell.length_c   1.000
_cell.angle_alpha   90.00
_cell.angle_beta   90.00
_cell.angle_gamma   90.00
#
_symmetry.space_group_name_H-M   'P 1'
#
loop_
_entity.id
_entity.type
_entity.pdbx_description
1 polymer ?
#
loop_
_entity_poly.entity_id
_entity_poly.type
_entity_poly.pdbx_seq_one_letter_code
_entity_poly.pdbx_strand_id
1 'polypeptide(L)'
;MRSWWIPPAGRWMRWWRWFVKLSGTGIRKQRRPVMGKYFDFAAENIAKPLFSIYYQIFHRCTWYGLDNIPCGGAILCANHISNLDGPLVSCRIRGRMVRWVAKEELYHHRIMAWCMRNLGAVRVDRSKADIRPVRDLLALLRKDELVGIFPEGTRMKNRARHSVQVNSSPVMLSARTGKPVVPVAICGRYRLFGKMQLKVGPPEFYQNDSRNKPGPEEQEARMRQLMGKIYRVVDGGEWN
;
A
#
# COMPACT_ATOMS: atom_id res chain seq x y z
N MET A 1 -4.49 31.38 58.49
CA MET A 1 -3.90 30.02 58.50
C MET A 1 -4.95 29.03 57.99
N ARG A 2 -4.80 28.49 56.77
CA ARG A 2 -5.64 27.40 56.23
C ARG A 2 -4.69 26.28 55.76
N SER A 3 -4.73 25.15 56.45
CA SER A 3 -3.96 23.95 56.12
C SER A 3 -4.63 23.18 54.98
N TRP A 4 -3.90 22.92 53.91
CA TRP A 4 -4.32 22.07 52.81
C TRP A 4 -4.07 20.60 53.16
N TRP A 5 -5.12 19.79 53.03
CA TRP A 5 -5.10 18.34 53.25
C TRP A 5 -4.59 17.66 51.96
N ILE A 6 -3.47 16.94 52.04
CA ILE A 6 -2.90 16.15 50.93
C ILE A 6 -3.22 14.68 51.19
N PRO A 7 -3.93 13.95 50.30
CA PRO A 7 -4.20 12.53 50.50
C PRO A 7 -2.96 11.66 50.17
N PRO A 8 -2.84 10.45 50.72
CA PRO A 8 -1.63 9.64 50.61
C PRO A 8 -1.41 9.06 49.20
N ALA A 9 -0.17 9.16 48.73
CA ALA A 9 0.32 8.57 47.50
C ALA A 9 0.34 7.03 47.61
N GLY A 10 -0.72 6.37 47.11
CA GLY A 10 -0.72 4.89 47.09
C GLY A 10 -1.77 4.22 46.21
N ARG A 11 -2.80 4.94 45.77
CA ARG A 11 -3.92 4.34 44.98
C ARG A 11 -3.82 4.56 43.47
N TRP A 12 -3.05 5.54 43.01
CA TRP A 12 -2.93 5.91 41.60
C TRP A 12 -2.03 4.97 40.77
N MET A 13 -1.04 4.31 41.38
CA MET A 13 -0.17 3.36 40.68
C MET A 13 -0.87 2.07 40.23
N ARG A 14 -1.92 1.64 40.93
CA ARG A 14 -2.74 0.48 40.52
C ARG A 14 -3.61 0.81 39.32
N TRP A 15 -4.18 2.01 39.27
CA TRP A 15 -4.92 2.50 38.09
C TRP A 15 -3.99 2.76 36.92
N TRP A 16 -2.78 3.32 37.13
CA TRP A 16 -1.78 3.47 36.06
C TRP A 16 -1.34 2.12 35.48
N ARG A 17 -1.04 1.12 36.32
CA ARG A 17 -0.72 -0.24 35.84
C ARG A 17 -1.89 -0.91 35.12
N TRP A 18 -3.14 -0.62 35.51
CA TRP A 18 -4.36 -1.12 34.85
C TRP A 18 -4.65 -0.38 33.52
N PHE A 19 -4.39 0.93 33.46
CA PHE A 19 -4.49 1.76 32.24
C PHE A 19 -3.37 1.43 31.24
N VAL A 20 -2.15 1.17 31.72
CA VAL A 20 -1.04 0.66 30.90
C VAL A 20 -1.35 -0.76 30.39
N LYS A 21 -2.01 -1.61 31.18
CA LYS A 21 -2.52 -2.92 30.73
C LYS A 21 -3.63 -2.81 29.68
N LEU A 22 -4.49 -1.78 29.73
CA LEU A 22 -5.53 -1.51 28.73
C LEU A 22 -5.00 -0.80 27.47
N SER A 23 -3.89 -0.07 27.57
CA SER A 23 -3.14 0.43 26.40
C SER A 23 -2.38 -0.68 25.67
N GLY A 24 -2.22 -1.84 26.32
CA GLY A 24 -1.80 -3.11 25.76
C GLY A 24 -2.89 -3.73 24.89
N THR A 25 -3.30 -3.02 23.83
CA THR A 25 -4.00 -3.64 22.71
C THR A 25 -3.25 -4.90 22.34
N GLY A 26 -3.96 -6.03 22.25
CA GLY A 26 -3.48 -7.32 21.77
C GLY A 26 -3.04 -7.23 20.32
N ILE A 27 -2.00 -6.45 20.07
CA ILE A 27 -1.30 -6.33 18.81
C ILE A 27 -0.40 -7.55 18.80
N ARG A 28 -0.89 -8.65 18.23
CA ARG A 28 0.03 -9.59 17.61
C ARG A 28 0.68 -8.81 16.46
N LYS A 29 1.75 -8.05 16.77
CA LYS A 29 2.57 -7.38 15.77
C LYS A 29 2.85 -8.46 14.75
N GLN A 30 2.55 -8.21 13.48
CA GLN A 30 3.09 -9.03 12.41
C GLN A 30 4.61 -8.78 12.41
N ARG A 31 5.31 -9.39 13.38
CA ARG A 31 6.76 -9.38 13.46
C ARG A 31 7.20 -10.13 12.22
N ARG A 32 7.80 -9.40 11.27
CA ARG A 32 8.44 -10.04 10.13
C ARG A 32 9.41 -11.08 10.68
N PRO A 33 9.34 -12.35 10.25
CA PRO A 33 10.28 -13.36 10.71
C PRO A 33 11.72 -12.91 10.37
N VAL A 34 12.72 -13.40 11.10
CA VAL A 34 14.14 -13.10 10.84
C VAL A 34 14.52 -13.42 9.39
N MET A 35 13.91 -14.46 8.84
CA MET A 35 14.00 -14.84 7.42
C MET A 35 13.55 -13.76 6.43
N GLY A 36 12.80 -12.76 6.87
CA GLY A 36 12.36 -11.65 6.02
C GLY A 36 13.51 -10.86 5.40
N LYS A 37 14.67 -10.74 6.07
CA LYS A 37 15.85 -10.06 5.48
C LYS A 37 16.48 -10.88 4.35
N TYR A 38 16.65 -12.19 4.56
CA TYR A 38 17.13 -13.11 3.52
C TYR A 38 16.14 -13.22 2.37
N PHE A 39 14.85 -13.19 2.66
CA PHE A 39 13.81 -13.20 1.64
C PHE A 39 13.78 -11.88 0.85
N ASP A 40 13.95 -10.73 1.51
CA ASP A 40 14.11 -9.45 0.82
C ASP A 40 15.37 -9.50 -0.08
N PHE A 41 16.50 -10.05 0.40
CA PHE A 41 17.70 -10.22 -0.42
C PHE A 41 17.46 -11.12 -1.65
N ALA A 42 16.82 -12.28 -1.47
CA ALA A 42 16.50 -13.19 -2.56
C ALA A 42 15.49 -12.58 -3.54
N ALA A 43 14.46 -11.88 -3.03
CA ALA A 43 13.51 -11.17 -3.85
C ALA A 43 14.21 -10.07 -4.67
N GLU A 44 15.15 -9.35 -4.07
CA GLU A 44 15.89 -8.28 -4.72
C GLU A 44 16.83 -8.82 -5.80
N ASN A 45 17.63 -9.83 -5.48
CA ASN A 45 18.74 -10.23 -6.34
C ASN A 45 18.38 -11.38 -7.29
N ILE A 46 17.27 -12.09 -7.06
CA ILE A 46 16.86 -13.24 -7.86
C ILE A 46 15.48 -13.00 -8.45
N ALA A 47 14.45 -12.85 -7.61
CA ALA A 47 13.07 -12.83 -8.10
C ALA A 47 12.78 -11.62 -8.99
N LYS A 48 13.18 -10.41 -8.60
CA LYS A 48 12.94 -9.19 -9.38
C LYS A 48 13.60 -9.23 -10.77
N PRO A 49 14.89 -9.58 -10.92
CA PRO A 49 15.50 -9.80 -12.24
C PRO A 49 14.76 -10.85 -13.08
N LEU A 50 14.42 -12.00 -12.49
CA LEU A 50 13.68 -13.05 -13.20
C LEU A 50 12.30 -12.57 -13.67
N PHE A 51 11.55 -11.85 -12.84
CA PHE A 51 10.29 -11.24 -13.24
C PHE A 51 10.47 -10.18 -14.33
N SER A 52 11.51 -9.34 -14.22
CA SER A 52 11.82 -8.35 -15.25
C SER A 52 12.07 -9.03 -16.61
N ILE A 53 12.89 -10.08 -16.64
CA ILE A 53 13.17 -10.87 -17.84
C ILE A 53 11.89 -11.52 -18.35
N TYR A 54 11.11 -12.14 -17.46
CA TYR A 54 9.81 -12.74 -17.81
C TYR A 54 8.88 -11.73 -18.49
N TYR A 55 8.72 -10.52 -17.94
CA TYR A 55 7.86 -9.49 -18.53
C TYR A 55 8.41 -8.92 -19.85
N GLN A 56 9.73 -8.86 -20.00
CA GLN A 56 10.36 -8.41 -21.25
C GLN A 56 10.18 -9.45 -22.37
N ILE A 57 10.42 -10.73 -22.08
CA ILE A 57 10.35 -11.80 -23.10
C ILE A 57 8.90 -12.12 -23.45
N PHE A 58 8.07 -12.40 -22.44
CA PHE A 58 6.73 -12.93 -22.66
C PHE A 58 5.65 -11.87 -22.81
N HIS A 59 5.93 -10.63 -22.39
CA HIS A 59 4.95 -9.53 -22.44
C HIS A 59 5.52 -8.21 -23.01
N ARG A 60 6.71 -8.28 -23.64
CA ARG A 60 7.39 -7.15 -24.30
C ARG A 60 7.29 -5.85 -23.50
N CYS A 61 7.43 -5.97 -22.19
CA CYS A 61 7.05 -4.90 -21.28
C CYS A 61 8.07 -3.76 -21.33
N THR A 62 7.58 -2.53 -21.26
CA THR A 62 8.37 -1.31 -21.17
C THR A 62 7.95 -0.51 -19.94
N TRP A 63 8.90 0.12 -19.27
CA TRP A 63 8.68 0.89 -18.05
C TRP A 63 9.08 2.35 -18.29
N TYR A 64 8.21 3.28 -17.90
CA TYR A 64 8.40 4.71 -18.05
C TYR A 64 8.19 5.42 -16.71
N GLY A 65 8.95 6.49 -16.47
CA GLY A 65 8.76 7.37 -15.31
C GLY A 65 9.18 6.77 -13.96
N LEU A 66 10.03 5.72 -13.93
CA LEU A 66 10.46 5.09 -12.67
C LEU A 66 11.16 6.06 -11.70
N ASP A 67 11.75 7.11 -12.24
CA ASP A 67 12.34 8.27 -11.57
C ASP A 67 11.32 9.11 -10.78
N ASN A 68 10.02 9.04 -11.10
CA ASN A 68 8.96 9.66 -10.32
C ASN A 68 8.76 8.99 -8.94
N ILE A 69 9.35 7.81 -8.69
CA ILE A 69 9.26 7.13 -7.40
C ILE A 69 10.24 7.81 -6.42
N PRO A 70 9.77 8.47 -5.35
CA PRO A 70 10.64 9.18 -4.41
C PRO A 70 11.59 8.24 -3.66
N CYS A 71 12.75 8.75 -3.22
CA CYS A 71 13.70 7.99 -2.41
C CYS A 71 13.13 7.57 -1.04
N GLY A 72 12.24 8.38 -0.45
CA GLY A 72 11.54 8.09 0.82
C GLY A 72 10.25 7.29 0.64
N GLY A 73 9.48 7.14 1.72
CA GLY A 73 8.22 6.40 1.71
C GLY A 73 7.20 6.98 0.72
N ALA A 74 6.48 6.10 0.02
CA ALA A 74 5.46 6.50 -0.95
C ALA A 74 4.38 5.42 -1.08
N ILE A 75 3.21 5.84 -1.57
CA ILE A 75 2.07 4.97 -1.81
C ILE A 75 1.93 4.79 -3.33
N LEU A 76 2.34 3.63 -3.84
CA LEU A 76 2.15 3.28 -5.25
C LEU A 76 0.68 2.88 -5.45
N CYS A 77 0.01 3.61 -6.34
CA CYS A 77 -1.42 3.48 -6.57
C CYS A 77 -1.67 3.07 -8.01
N ALA A 78 -2.07 1.82 -8.22
CA ALA A 78 -2.15 1.22 -9.56
C ALA A 78 -3.54 0.68 -9.89
N ASN A 79 -3.89 0.66 -11.19
CA ASN A 79 -5.02 -0.14 -11.68
C ASN A 79 -4.72 -1.65 -11.60
N HIS A 80 -5.75 -2.50 -11.60
CA HIS A 80 -5.58 -3.95 -11.36
C HIS A 80 -6.21 -4.84 -12.45
N ILE A 81 -5.36 -5.43 -13.28
CA ILE A 81 -5.68 -6.34 -14.38
C ILE A 81 -5.51 -7.80 -13.95
N SER A 82 -4.42 -8.15 -13.25
CA SER A 82 -4.13 -9.54 -12.87
C SER A 82 -3.25 -9.66 -11.62
N ASN A 83 -3.11 -10.89 -11.10
CA ASN A 83 -2.20 -11.17 -9.98
C ASN A 83 -0.71 -10.88 -10.28
N LEU A 84 -0.35 -10.74 -11.56
CA LEU A 84 1.01 -10.42 -12.01
C LEU A 84 1.35 -8.94 -11.86
N ASP A 85 0.37 -8.07 -11.59
CA ASP A 85 0.57 -6.62 -11.52
C ASP A 85 1.53 -6.21 -10.39
N GLY A 86 1.41 -6.80 -9.21
CA GLY A 86 2.30 -6.50 -8.08
C GLY A 86 3.78 -6.76 -8.41
N PRO A 87 4.13 -7.98 -8.87
CA PRO A 87 5.47 -8.28 -9.37
C PRO A 87 5.89 -7.38 -10.55
N LEU A 88 5.00 -7.08 -11.50
CA LEU A 88 5.30 -6.21 -12.64
C LEU A 88 5.74 -4.81 -12.20
N VAL A 89 5.02 -4.20 -11.26
CA VAL A 89 5.37 -2.90 -10.69
C VAL A 89 6.65 -2.96 -9.87
N SER A 90 6.87 -4.06 -9.15
CA SER A 90 7.96 -4.16 -8.18
C SER A 90 9.30 -4.56 -8.79
N CYS A 91 9.32 -5.22 -9.96
CA CYS A 91 10.52 -5.84 -10.52
C CYS A 91 11.62 -4.85 -10.96
N ARG A 92 11.25 -3.62 -11.31
CA ARG A 92 12.22 -2.58 -11.73
C ARG A 92 12.60 -1.59 -10.62
N ILE A 93 11.94 -1.67 -9.47
CA ILE A 93 12.28 -0.84 -8.31
C ILE A 93 13.43 -1.52 -7.57
N ARG A 94 14.64 -0.95 -7.64
CA ARG A 94 15.85 -1.53 -7.04
C ARG A 94 16.11 -1.00 -5.63
N GLY A 95 16.73 -1.83 -4.80
CA GLY A 95 17.16 -1.48 -3.43
C GLY A 95 16.02 -1.33 -2.41
N ARG A 96 14.76 -1.49 -2.83
CA ARG A 96 13.57 -1.25 -1.99
C ARG A 96 12.46 -2.23 -2.30
N MET A 97 11.75 -2.69 -1.28
CA MET A 97 10.60 -3.57 -1.46
C MET A 97 9.29 -2.80 -1.41
N VAL A 98 8.35 -3.20 -2.28
CA VAL A 98 6.97 -2.70 -2.23
C VAL A 98 6.14 -3.62 -1.34
N ARG A 99 5.59 -3.07 -0.26
CA ARG A 99 4.71 -3.76 0.68
C ARG A 99 3.27 -3.66 0.17
N TRP A 100 2.85 -4.67 -0.58
CA TRP A 100 1.52 -4.70 -1.19
C TRP A 100 0.42 -4.98 -0.18
N VAL A 101 -0.73 -4.33 -0.36
CA VAL A 101 -1.98 -4.76 0.27
C VAL A 101 -2.46 -6.04 -0.43
N ALA A 102 -2.53 -7.14 0.32
CA ALA A 102 -2.92 -8.45 -0.15
C ALA A 102 -4.25 -8.88 0.49
N LYS A 103 -5.14 -9.46 -0.33
CA LYS A 103 -6.44 -9.93 0.17
C LYS A 103 -6.31 -11.17 1.05
N GLU A 104 -7.24 -11.33 1.98
CA GLU A 104 -7.35 -12.47 2.89
C GLU A 104 -7.24 -13.84 2.19
N GLU A 105 -7.86 -13.99 1.02
CA GLU A 105 -7.95 -15.26 0.30
C GLU A 105 -6.58 -15.74 -0.22
N LEU A 106 -5.64 -14.83 -0.46
CA LEU A 106 -4.26 -15.19 -0.83
C LEU A 106 -3.53 -15.91 0.30
N TYR A 107 -4.00 -15.76 1.55
CA TYR A 107 -3.40 -16.41 2.70
C TYR A 107 -4.01 -17.79 3.00
N HIS A 108 -5.02 -18.23 2.26
CA HIS A 108 -5.57 -19.59 2.39
C HIS A 108 -4.64 -20.64 1.79
N HIS A 109 -3.87 -20.28 0.75
CA HIS A 109 -2.88 -21.17 0.16
C HIS A 109 -1.54 -21.07 0.92
N ARG A 110 -1.04 -22.19 1.45
CA ARG A 110 0.14 -22.22 2.35
C ARG A 110 1.37 -21.53 1.76
N ILE A 111 1.69 -21.81 0.50
CA ILE A 111 2.85 -21.23 -0.20
C ILE A 111 2.67 -19.73 -0.39
N MET A 112 1.48 -19.30 -0.82
CA MET A 112 1.20 -17.88 -1.08
C MET A 112 1.19 -17.09 0.23
N ALA A 113 0.58 -17.63 1.28
CA ALA A 113 0.62 -17.06 2.62
C ALA A 113 2.05 -16.89 3.13
N TRP A 114 2.91 -17.90 2.91
CA TRP A 114 4.32 -17.83 3.27
C TRP A 114 5.05 -16.72 2.49
N CYS A 115 4.89 -16.66 1.16
CA CYS A 115 5.47 -15.59 0.35
C CYS A 115 4.99 -14.20 0.80
N MET A 116 3.68 -14.00 0.96
CA MET A 116 3.11 -12.71 1.35
C MET A 116 3.61 -12.24 2.72
N ARG A 117 3.74 -13.15 3.70
CA ARG A 117 4.30 -12.81 5.01
C ARG A 117 5.77 -12.40 4.92
N ASN A 118 6.57 -13.12 4.13
CA ASN A 118 7.99 -12.83 4.00
C ASN A 118 8.25 -11.57 3.16
N LEU A 119 7.44 -11.28 2.13
CA LEU A 119 7.46 -10.03 1.38
C LEU A 119 6.98 -8.82 2.20
N GLY A 120 6.43 -9.04 3.40
CA GLY A 120 5.88 -7.97 4.23
C GLY A 120 4.59 -7.37 3.66
N ALA A 121 3.81 -8.15 2.90
CA ALA A 121 2.50 -7.73 2.43
C ALA A 121 1.53 -7.53 3.59
N VAL A 122 0.71 -6.48 3.50
CA VAL A 122 -0.30 -6.15 4.50
C VAL A 122 -1.59 -6.86 4.14
N ARG A 123 -2.03 -7.74 5.04
CA ARG A 123 -3.25 -8.54 4.87
C ARG A 123 -4.49 -7.68 5.10
N VAL A 124 -5.47 -7.73 4.20
CA VAL A 124 -6.77 -7.07 4.36
C VAL A 124 -7.89 -8.08 4.16
N ASP A 125 -8.73 -8.20 5.17
CA ASP A 125 -10.03 -8.87 5.11
C ASP A 125 -11.12 -7.81 4.96
N ARG A 126 -11.83 -7.82 3.82
CA ARG A 126 -12.88 -6.83 3.52
C ARG A 126 -14.24 -7.22 4.09
N SER A 127 -14.40 -8.47 4.52
CA SER A 127 -15.62 -8.92 5.19
C SER A 127 -15.71 -8.39 6.61
N LYS A 128 -14.58 -7.91 7.16
CA LYS A 128 -14.47 -7.40 8.52
C LYS A 128 -14.08 -5.94 8.52
N ALA A 129 -14.76 -5.14 9.33
CA ALA A 129 -14.33 -3.80 9.66
C ALA A 129 -13.10 -3.87 10.58
N ASP A 130 -11.91 -4.00 9.99
CA ASP A 130 -10.65 -4.11 10.72
C ASP A 130 -9.75 -2.90 10.47
N ILE A 131 -9.38 -2.20 11.55
CA ILE A 131 -8.49 -1.05 11.51
C ILE A 131 -7.01 -1.42 11.48
N ARG A 132 -6.66 -2.68 11.82
CA ARG A 132 -5.26 -3.14 11.91
C ARG A 132 -4.47 -2.93 10.61
N PRO A 133 -5.00 -3.27 9.42
CA PRO A 133 -4.25 -3.06 8.17
C PRO A 133 -3.90 -1.60 7.93
N VAL A 134 -4.82 -0.67 8.24
CA VAL A 134 -4.55 0.77 8.15
C VAL A 134 -3.42 1.18 9.09
N ARG A 135 -3.41 0.67 10.33
CA ARG A 135 -2.33 0.95 11.29
C ARG A 135 -0.98 0.42 10.81
N ASP A 136 -0.97 -0.77 10.20
CA ASP A 136 0.25 -1.37 9.65
C ASP A 136 0.79 -0.57 8.46
N LEU A 137 -0.08 -0.13 7.54
CA LEU A 137 0.30 0.73 6.41
C LEU A 137 0.88 2.08 6.89
N LEU A 138 0.24 2.71 7.88
CA LEU A 138 0.77 3.94 8.50
C LEU A 138 2.14 3.71 9.15
N ALA A 139 2.36 2.57 9.80
CA ALA A 139 3.63 2.22 10.42
C ALA A 139 4.74 1.98 9.39
N LEU A 140 4.41 1.36 8.23
CA LEU A 140 5.34 1.17 7.12
C LEU A 140 5.74 2.50 6.47
N LEU A 141 4.76 3.36 6.18
CA LEU A 141 5.01 4.67 5.57
C LEU A 141 5.85 5.59 6.47
N ARG A 142 5.66 5.52 7.80
CA ARG A 142 6.51 6.24 8.78
C ARG A 142 7.95 5.73 8.84
N LYS A 143 8.21 4.53 8.31
CA LYS A 143 9.56 3.94 8.19
C LYS A 143 10.14 4.10 6.78
N ASP A 144 9.54 4.96 5.96
CA ASP A 144 9.97 5.24 4.58
C ASP A 144 9.92 4.02 3.64
N GLU A 145 9.09 3.03 3.95
CA GLU A 145 8.81 1.89 3.06
C GLU A 145 7.88 2.29 1.91
N LEU A 146 7.98 1.59 0.78
CA LEU A 146 7.01 1.69 -0.30
C LEU A 146 5.81 0.81 0.01
N VAL A 147 4.62 1.37 -0.16
CA VAL A 147 3.35 0.65 0.01
C VAL A 147 2.65 0.58 -1.34
N GLY A 148 2.17 -0.61 -1.73
CA GLY A 148 1.45 -0.81 -2.99
C GLY A 148 -0.04 -1.06 -2.74
N ILE A 149 -0.91 -0.30 -3.40
CA ILE A 149 -2.37 -0.40 -3.27
C ILE A 149 -3.02 -0.45 -4.65
N PHE A 150 -3.96 -1.37 -4.82
CA PHE A 150 -4.88 -1.46 -5.95
C PHE A 150 -6.27 -0.96 -5.51
N PRO A 151 -6.65 0.30 -5.80
CA PRO A 151 -7.82 0.94 -5.18
C PRO A 151 -9.17 0.33 -5.58
N GLU A 152 -9.28 -0.19 -6.80
CA GLU A 152 -10.48 -0.88 -7.31
C GLU A 152 -10.83 -2.13 -6.51
N GLY A 153 -9.81 -2.75 -5.92
CA GLY A 153 -9.98 -3.83 -4.98
C GLY A 153 -10.58 -5.13 -5.51
N THR A 154 -10.97 -5.19 -6.78
CA THR A 154 -11.44 -6.38 -7.49
C THR A 154 -10.88 -6.30 -8.90
N ARG A 155 -10.34 -7.41 -9.43
CA ARG A 155 -9.77 -7.43 -10.79
C ARG A 155 -10.88 -7.06 -11.79
N MET A 156 -10.59 -6.17 -12.73
CA MET A 156 -11.57 -5.80 -13.76
C MET A 156 -11.80 -6.94 -14.74
N LYS A 157 -12.75 -7.83 -14.44
CA LYS A 157 -13.17 -8.87 -15.39
C LYS A 157 -14.37 -8.48 -16.25
N ASN A 158 -15.21 -7.50 -15.90
CA ASN A 158 -16.39 -7.08 -16.72
C ASN A 158 -17.19 -5.87 -16.16
N ARG A 159 -16.63 -5.01 -15.30
CA ARG A 159 -17.38 -3.86 -14.76
C ARG A 159 -17.07 -2.59 -15.55
N ALA A 160 -18.11 -1.80 -15.85
CA ALA A 160 -17.95 -0.46 -16.39
C ALA A 160 -17.00 0.35 -15.50
N ARG A 161 -16.00 1.00 -16.10
CA ARG A 161 -14.91 1.71 -15.40
C ARG A 161 -15.39 2.77 -14.41
N HIS A 162 -16.63 3.24 -14.56
CA HIS A 162 -17.25 4.29 -13.75
C HIS A 162 -18.03 3.79 -12.52
N SER A 163 -18.27 2.48 -12.36
CA SER A 163 -19.10 1.93 -11.26
C SER A 163 -18.31 1.17 -10.18
N VAL A 164 -16.98 1.21 -10.23
CA VAL A 164 -16.14 0.54 -9.23
C VAL A 164 -15.98 1.43 -8.01
N GLN A 165 -16.38 0.92 -6.85
CA GLN A 165 -16.12 1.56 -5.57
C GLN A 165 -14.61 1.63 -5.35
N VAL A 166 -14.08 2.85 -5.32
CA VAL A 166 -12.64 3.09 -5.20
C VAL A 166 -12.27 3.24 -3.73
N ASN A 167 -11.33 2.43 -3.26
CA ASN A 167 -10.84 2.54 -1.89
C ASN A 167 -10.02 3.83 -1.72
N SER A 168 -10.52 4.75 -0.89
CA SER A 168 -9.89 6.05 -0.58
C SER A 168 -8.67 5.99 0.33
N SER A 169 -8.22 4.80 0.72
CA SER A 169 -7.06 4.61 1.61
C SER A 169 -5.76 5.26 1.12
N PRO A 170 -5.41 5.32 -0.19
CA PRO A 170 -4.21 6.03 -0.61
C PRO A 170 -4.23 7.51 -0.24
N VAL A 171 -5.35 8.20 -0.51
CA VAL A 171 -5.55 9.62 -0.18
C VAL A 171 -5.51 9.83 1.33
N MET A 172 -6.21 8.98 2.09
CA MET A 172 -6.22 9.02 3.56
C MET A 172 -4.83 8.79 4.16
N LEU A 173 -4.08 7.81 3.65
CA LEU A 173 -2.72 7.50 4.12
C LEU A 173 -1.77 8.65 3.81
N SER A 174 -1.87 9.24 2.61
CA SER A 174 -1.08 10.41 2.23
C SER A 174 -1.37 11.59 3.16
N ALA A 175 -2.65 11.92 3.38
CA ALA A 175 -3.05 12.96 4.32
C ALA A 175 -2.52 12.72 5.72
N ARG A 176 -2.54 11.48 6.23
CA ARG A 176 -2.09 11.19 7.60
C ARG A 176 -0.57 11.10 7.77
N THR A 177 0.18 10.86 6.70
CA THR A 177 1.63 10.59 6.78
C THR A 177 2.48 11.65 6.10
N GLY A 178 1.88 12.52 5.27
CA GLY A 178 2.59 13.45 4.40
C GLY A 178 3.34 12.76 3.25
N LYS A 179 3.24 11.43 3.10
CA LYS A 179 3.89 10.69 2.02
C LYS A 179 3.08 10.82 0.73
N PRO A 180 3.72 10.96 -0.43
CA PRO A 180 3.01 11.13 -1.69
C PRO A 180 2.34 9.83 -2.14
N VAL A 181 1.27 9.99 -2.93
CA VAL A 181 0.70 8.93 -3.75
C VAL A 181 1.29 9.04 -5.14
N VAL A 182 1.87 7.94 -5.62
CA VAL A 182 2.47 7.86 -6.96
C VAL A 182 1.52 7.03 -7.83
N PRO A 183 0.85 7.64 -8.83
CA PRO A 183 -0.03 6.91 -9.74
C PRO A 183 0.79 6.03 -10.69
N VAL A 184 0.30 4.81 -10.92
CA VAL A 184 0.92 3.85 -11.82
C VAL A 184 -0.13 3.29 -12.76
N ALA A 185 0.08 3.46 -14.06
CA ALA A 185 -0.78 2.94 -15.10
C ALA A 185 -0.16 1.68 -15.73
N ILE A 186 -0.85 0.55 -15.57
CA ILE A 186 -0.54 -0.71 -16.23
C ILE A 186 -1.40 -0.78 -17.49
N CYS A 187 -0.76 -0.67 -18.65
CA CYS A 187 -1.38 -0.59 -19.95
C CYS A 187 -1.21 -1.91 -20.72
N GLY A 188 -2.27 -2.33 -21.41
CA GLY A 188 -2.30 -3.59 -22.18
C GLY A 188 -2.99 -4.73 -21.44
N ARG A 189 -2.75 -5.97 -21.89
CA ARG A 189 -3.29 -7.19 -21.31
C ARG A 189 -2.21 -8.28 -21.31
N TYR A 190 -2.27 -9.19 -20.34
CA TYR A 190 -1.38 -10.35 -20.27
C TYR A 190 -1.72 -11.35 -21.39
N ARG A 191 -1.21 -11.08 -22.59
CA ARG A 191 -1.18 -11.99 -23.73
C ARG A 191 0.27 -12.36 -23.99
N LEU A 192 0.53 -13.62 -24.30
CA LEU A 192 1.87 -14.08 -24.67
C LEU A 192 2.37 -13.29 -25.89
N PHE A 193 3.57 -12.73 -25.78
CA PHE A 193 4.21 -11.81 -26.72
C PHE A 193 3.42 -10.54 -27.05
N GLY A 194 2.35 -10.24 -26.29
CA GLY A 194 1.65 -8.97 -26.34
C GLY A 194 2.52 -7.84 -25.80
N LYS A 195 2.24 -6.60 -26.18
CA LYS A 195 2.93 -5.42 -25.63
C LYS A 195 2.24 -4.97 -24.34
N MET A 196 3.01 -4.77 -23.29
CA MET A 196 2.57 -4.12 -22.06
C MET A 196 3.42 -2.89 -21.76
N GLN A 197 2.82 -1.90 -21.13
CA GLN A 197 3.55 -0.72 -20.67
C GLN A 197 3.20 -0.46 -19.21
N LEU A 198 4.21 -0.15 -18.42
CA LEU A 198 4.03 0.40 -17.08
C LEU A 198 4.49 1.85 -17.13
N LYS A 199 3.58 2.78 -16.85
CA LYS A 199 3.87 4.21 -16.81
C LYS A 199 3.68 4.68 -15.38
N VAL A 200 4.72 5.24 -14.77
CA VAL A 200 4.66 5.85 -13.43
C VAL A 200 4.52 7.36 -13.60
N GLY A 201 3.48 7.94 -13.00
CA GLY A 201 3.21 9.37 -13.05
C GLY A 201 3.84 10.14 -11.90
N PRO A 202 3.75 11.48 -11.94
CA PRO A 202 4.33 12.35 -10.92
C PRO A 202 3.68 12.12 -9.54
N PRO A 203 4.43 12.26 -8.44
CA PRO A 203 3.91 12.12 -7.08
C PRO A 203 2.88 13.20 -6.74
N GLU A 204 1.72 12.82 -6.23
CA GLU A 204 0.68 13.72 -5.72
C GLU A 204 0.64 13.71 -4.19
N PHE A 205 0.58 14.90 -3.59
CA PHE A 205 0.43 15.06 -2.15
C PHE A 205 -1.01 15.47 -1.82
N TYR A 206 -1.63 14.74 -0.91
CA TYR A 206 -2.93 15.12 -0.36
C TYR A 206 -2.68 15.71 1.03
N GLN A 207 -2.30 17.00 1.08
CA GLN A 207 -1.85 17.63 2.32
C GLN A 207 -2.95 17.72 3.40
N ASN A 208 -2.49 17.48 4.64
CA ASN A 208 -3.01 18.07 5.87
C ASN A 208 -2.77 19.58 5.82
N ASP A 209 -3.80 20.38 5.56
CA ASP A 209 -3.86 21.65 6.27
C ASP A 209 -4.38 21.31 7.66
N SER A 210 -3.64 21.65 8.74
CA SER A 210 -3.96 21.18 10.11
C SER A 210 -5.36 21.59 10.60
N ARG A 211 -6.02 22.50 9.88
CA ARG A 211 -7.39 22.96 10.10
C ARG A 211 -8.46 22.19 9.31
N ASN A 212 -8.12 21.47 8.25
CA ASN A 212 -9.10 20.85 7.36
C ASN A 212 -8.61 19.49 6.81
N LYS A 213 -8.81 18.42 7.58
CA LYS A 213 -8.61 17.06 7.07
C LYS A 213 -9.74 16.74 6.10
N PRO A 214 -9.45 16.29 4.86
CA PRO A 214 -10.50 15.99 3.90
C PRO A 214 -11.43 14.93 4.48
N GLY A 215 -12.73 15.23 4.46
CA GLY A 215 -13.76 14.30 4.90
C GLY A 215 -13.77 13.01 4.06
N PRO A 216 -14.45 11.94 4.50
CA PRO A 216 -14.51 10.68 3.74
C PRO A 216 -14.97 10.85 2.28
N GLU A 217 -15.95 11.72 2.05
CA GLU A 217 -16.47 12.03 0.70
C GLU A 217 -15.43 12.73 -0.17
N GLU A 218 -14.71 13.72 0.39
CA GLU A 218 -13.65 14.43 -0.33
C GLU A 218 -12.47 13.49 -0.65
N GLN A 219 -12.10 12.61 0.28
CA GLN A 219 -11.08 11.58 0.04
C GLN A 219 -11.49 10.64 -1.10
N GLU A 220 -12.76 10.24 -1.14
CA GLU A 220 -13.28 9.40 -2.22
C GLU A 220 -13.32 10.15 -3.56
N ALA A 221 -13.71 11.43 -3.57
CA ALA A 221 -13.70 12.26 -4.77
C ALA A 221 -12.29 12.45 -5.35
N ARG A 222 -11.31 12.78 -4.49
CA ARG A 222 -9.88 12.88 -4.89
C ARG A 222 -9.35 11.55 -5.41
N MET A 223 -9.73 10.44 -4.77
CA MET A 223 -9.34 9.11 -5.22
C MET A 223 -9.98 8.76 -6.59
N ARG A 224 -11.26 9.08 -6.81
CA ARG A 224 -11.91 8.92 -8.13
C ARG A 224 -11.20 9.75 -9.20
N GLN A 225 -10.83 10.99 -8.89
CA GLN A 225 -10.06 11.85 -9.80
C GLN A 225 -8.70 11.23 -10.15
N LEU A 226 -7.96 10.74 -9.16
CA LEU A 226 -6.67 10.06 -9.37
C LEU A 226 -6.83 8.81 -10.25
N MET A 227 -7.84 7.98 -10.00
CA MET A 227 -8.13 6.83 -10.87
C MET A 227 -8.51 7.25 -12.29
N GLY A 228 -9.26 8.34 -12.45
CA GLY A 228 -9.57 8.92 -13.75
C GLY A 228 -8.31 9.31 -14.54
N LYS A 229 -7.31 9.89 -13.87
CA LYS A 229 -5.99 10.17 -14.46
C LYS A 229 -5.27 8.87 -14.87
N ILE A 230 -5.21 7.88 -13.98
CA ILE A 230 -4.59 6.58 -14.26
C ILE A 230 -5.25 5.94 -15.49
N TYR A 231 -6.58 5.92 -15.55
CA TYR A 231 -7.31 5.30 -16.66
C TYR A 231 -7.16 6.03 -17.99
N ARG A 232 -7.08 7.36 -17.97
CA ARG A 232 -6.75 8.13 -19.17
C ARG A 232 -5.41 7.69 -19.77
N VAL A 233 -4.41 7.45 -18.93
CA VAL A 233 -3.09 6.96 -19.36
C VAL A 233 -3.17 5.51 -19.85
N VAL A 234 -3.95 4.65 -19.18
CA VAL A 234 -4.23 3.28 -19.63
C VAL A 234 -4.87 3.26 -21.03
N ASP A 235 -5.72 4.23 -21.33
CA ASP A 235 -6.40 4.38 -22.62
C ASP A 235 -5.55 5.09 -23.70
N GLY A 236 -4.26 5.32 -23.45
CA GLY A 236 -3.32 5.86 -24.43
C GLY A 236 -2.94 7.33 -24.24
N GLY A 237 -3.48 7.99 -23.22
CA GLY A 237 -3.05 9.35 -22.84
C GLY A 237 -1.66 9.40 -22.17
N GLU A 238 -1.25 10.61 -21.82
CA GLU A 238 -0.03 10.92 -21.06
C GLU A 238 -0.36 11.47 -19.67
N TRP A 239 0.66 11.53 -18.81
CA TRP A 239 0.53 12.20 -17.52
C TRP A 239 0.53 13.72 -17.77
N ASN A 240 -0.53 14.40 -17.34
CA ASN A 240 -0.63 15.86 -17.34
C ASN A 240 -0.19 16.43 -16.00
#